data_AF-A0A950N7C5-F1
#
_entry.id   AF-A0A950N7C5-F1
#
_cell.length_a   1.000
_cell.length_b   1.000
_cell.length_c   1.000
_cell.angle_alpha   90.00
_cell.angle_beta   90.00
_cell.angle_gamma   90.00
#
_symmetry.space_group_name_H-M   'P 1'
#
loop_
_entity.id
_entity.type
_entity.pdbx_description
1 polymer ?
#
loop_
_entity_poly.entity_id
_entity_poly.type
_entity_poly.pdbx_seq_one_letter_code
_entity_poly.pdbx_strand_id
1 'polypeptide(L)'
;MSVPKDLLDIMACAFCKGDLRLEGDKLHCANPDCKIVYSVKDDIPIMLIDEAERPCPKCSATREWTDDVLKCPKCGATLKYERK
;
A
#
# COMPACT_ATOMS: atom_id res chain seq x y z
N MET A 1 -2.12 -31.73 -0.09
CA MET A 1 -2.11 -31.20 -1.48
C MET A 1 -3.10 -30.06 -1.57
N SER A 2 -2.62 -28.84 -1.83
CA SER A 2 -3.29 -27.80 -2.63
C SER A 2 -2.51 -26.50 -2.54
N VAL A 3 -1.51 -26.35 -3.42
CA VAL A 3 -1.22 -25.03 -3.95
C VAL A 3 -1.52 -25.15 -5.43
N PRO A 4 -2.60 -24.48 -5.87
CA PRO A 4 -2.42 -23.61 -7.01
C PRO A 4 -3.18 -22.29 -6.79
N LYS A 5 -2.46 -21.30 -6.27
CA LYS A 5 -2.78 -19.87 -6.37
C LYS A 5 -1.67 -19.12 -7.12
N ASP A 6 -0.87 -19.85 -7.88
CA ASP A 6 0.24 -19.40 -8.73
C ASP A 6 -0.11 -18.33 -9.80
N LEU A 7 -1.28 -17.69 -9.72
CA LEU A 7 -1.69 -16.56 -10.57
C LEU A 7 -2.17 -15.31 -9.79
N LEU A 8 -2.21 -15.31 -8.44
CA LEU A 8 -2.64 -14.13 -7.67
C LEU A 8 -1.57 -13.03 -7.54
N ASP A 9 -0.39 -13.22 -8.12
CA ASP A 9 0.83 -12.47 -7.81
C ASP A 9 1.45 -11.87 -9.07
N ILE A 10 0.77 -10.88 -9.67
CA ILE A 10 1.37 -10.03 -10.70
C ILE A 10 1.14 -8.58 -10.24
N MET A 11 2.01 -8.10 -9.35
CA MET A 11 2.06 -6.73 -8.79
C MET A 11 0.78 -6.22 -8.10
N ALA A 12 0.41 -6.86 -7.00
CA ALA A 12 -0.52 -6.29 -6.04
C ALA A 12 0.20 -5.38 -5.02
N CYS A 13 -0.53 -4.46 -4.41
CA CYS A 13 -0.02 -3.59 -3.36
C CYS A 13 0.58 -4.42 -2.22
N ALA A 14 1.85 -4.17 -1.90
CA ALA A 14 2.55 -4.88 -0.83
C ALA A 14 1.82 -4.79 0.53
N PHE A 15 0.99 -3.76 0.75
CA PHE A 15 0.26 -3.55 1.99
C PHE A 15 -1.14 -4.22 2.03
N CYS A 16 -2.00 -3.96 1.04
CA CYS A 16 -3.41 -4.41 1.04
C CYS A 16 -3.74 -5.46 -0.01
N LYS A 17 -2.77 -5.88 -0.83
CA LYS A 17 -2.94 -6.84 -1.92
C LYS A 17 -4.00 -6.45 -2.96
N GLY A 18 -4.40 -5.18 -2.98
CA GLY A 18 -5.24 -4.62 -4.04
C GLY A 18 -4.41 -4.20 -5.25
N ASP A 19 -5.09 -3.85 -6.35
CA ASP A 19 -4.44 -3.45 -7.59
C ASP A 19 -3.54 -2.20 -7.44
N LEU A 20 -2.45 -2.19 -8.21
CA LEU A 20 -1.55 -1.06 -8.37
C LEU A 20 -1.74 -0.43 -9.76
N ARG A 21 -1.62 0.89 -9.82
CA ARG A 21 -1.64 1.67 -11.05
C ARG A 21 -0.31 2.41 -11.16
N LEU A 22 0.43 2.13 -12.23
CA LEU A 22 1.63 2.88 -12.58
C LEU A 22 1.25 4.20 -13.24
N GLU A 23 1.68 5.32 -12.66
CA GLU A 23 1.53 6.68 -13.20
C GLU A 23 2.93 7.33 -13.23
N GLY A 24 3.58 7.27 -14.39
CA GLY A 24 4.97 7.71 -14.54
C GLY A 24 5.92 6.90 -13.66
N ASP A 25 6.69 7.58 -12.82
CA ASP A 25 7.64 6.97 -11.88
C ASP A 25 7.02 6.68 -10.49
N LYS A 26 5.70 6.53 -10.39
CA LYS A 26 5.01 6.19 -9.13
C LYS A 26 3.97 5.10 -9.32
N LEU A 27 3.92 4.17 -8.37
CA LEU A 27 2.89 3.14 -8.27
C LEU A 27 1.87 3.55 -7.22
N HIS A 28 0.66 3.85 -7.67
CA HIS A 28 -0.46 4.21 -6.82
C HIS A 28 -1.32 2.98 -6.54
N CYS A 29 -1.62 2.71 -5.28
CA CYS A 29 -2.62 1.72 -4.94
C CYS A 29 -4.03 2.19 -5.33
N ALA A 30 -4.73 1.39 -6.14
CA ALA A 30 -6.09 1.68 -6.60
C ALA A 30 -7.14 1.53 -5.48
N ASN A 31 -6.78 0.88 -4.37
CA ASN A 31 -7.68 0.71 -3.24
C ASN A 31 -7.91 2.06 -2.52
N PRO A 32 -9.16 2.58 -2.47
CA PRO A 32 -9.48 3.87 -1.85
C PRO A 32 -9.20 3.89 -0.34
N ASP A 33 -9.21 2.75 0.33
CA ASP A 33 -8.86 2.64 1.75
C ASP A 33 -7.35 2.69 1.97
N CYS A 34 -6.56 2.15 1.04
CA CYS A 34 -5.11 2.08 1.13
C CYS A 34 -4.45 3.40 0.67
N LYS A 35 -4.67 3.80 -0.58
CA LYS A 35 -4.07 4.99 -1.23
C LYS A 35 -2.55 5.15 -1.01
N ILE A 36 -1.84 4.05 -0.77
CA ILE A 36 -0.39 4.07 -0.64
C ILE A 36 0.23 4.33 -2.00
N VAL A 37 1.29 5.13 -2.01
CA VAL A 37 2.07 5.45 -3.22
C VAL A 37 3.50 4.97 -3.03
N TYR A 38 3.96 4.15 -3.95
CA TYR A 38 5.34 3.67 -4.00
C TYR A 38 6.08 4.45 -5.08
N SER A 39 7.31 4.84 -4.78
CA SER A 39 8.17 5.54 -5.75
C SER A 39 8.92 4.53 -6.62
N VAL A 40 9.09 4.83 -7.90
CA VAL A 40 9.97 4.09 -8.81
C VAL A 40 11.28 4.86 -8.91
N LYS A 41 12.40 4.19 -8.69
CA LYS A 41 13.73 4.78 -8.75
C LYS A 41 14.62 3.90 -9.60
N ASP A 42 15.28 4.48 -10.59
CA ASP A 42 16.15 3.74 -11.53
C ASP A 42 15.41 2.58 -12.23
N ASP A 43 14.15 2.80 -12.63
CA ASP A 43 13.24 1.77 -13.21
C ASP A 43 12.86 0.63 -12.24
N ILE A 44 13.30 0.69 -10.97
CA ILE A 44 12.99 -0.31 -9.94
C ILE A 44 11.91 0.25 -8.99
N PRO A 45 10.76 -0.43 -8.85
CA PRO A 45 9.70 0.01 -7.93
C PRO A 45 10.11 -0.23 -6.47
N ILE A 46 10.22 0.85 -5.69
CA ILE A 46 10.49 0.81 -4.26
C ILE A 46 9.18 0.49 -3.51
N MET A 47 8.79 -0.79 -3.52
CA MET A 47 7.60 -1.30 -2.82
C MET A 47 7.84 -1.51 -1.31
N LEU A 48 8.68 -0.68 -0.70
CA LEU A 48 8.96 -0.71 0.73
C LEU A 48 7.90 0.08 1.48
N ILE A 49 7.19 -0.61 2.35
CA ILE A 49 6.04 -0.09 3.10
C ILE A 49 6.43 1.08 4.03
N ASP A 50 7.66 1.07 4.53
CA ASP A 50 8.18 2.12 5.41
C ASP A 50 8.45 3.43 4.65
N GLU A 51 9.04 3.33 3.46
CA GLU A 51 9.38 4.45 2.57
C GLU A 51 8.19 4.93 1.73
N ALA A 52 7.14 4.13 1.60
CA ALA A 52 5.97 4.47 0.81
C ALA A 52 5.20 5.66 1.41
N GLU A 53 4.67 6.52 0.54
CA GLU A 53 3.80 7.61 0.95
C GLU A 53 2.44 7.04 1.37
N ARG A 54 2.00 7.34 2.59
CA ARG A 54 0.77 6.80 3.19
C ARG A 54 -0.23 7.91 3.53
N PRO A 55 -0.73 8.65 2.53
CA PRO A 55 -1.74 9.68 2.77
C PRO A 55 -3.05 9.01 3.16
N CYS A 56 -3.70 9.55 4.18
CA CYS A 56 -5.04 9.08 4.51
C CYS A 56 -6.07 9.69 3.54
N PRO A 57 -6.96 8.87 2.93
CA PRO A 57 -7.98 9.31 1.97
C PRO A 57 -8.99 10.30 2.56
N LYS A 58 -9.18 10.30 3.89
CA LYS A 58 -10.19 11.14 4.57
C LYS A 58 -9.64 12.50 5.04
N CYS A 59 -8.40 12.53 5.52
CA CYS A 59 -7.86 13.64 6.31
C CYS A 59 -6.67 14.35 5.64
N SER A 60 -6.15 13.81 4.53
CA SER A 60 -4.88 14.16 3.86
C SER A 60 -3.63 14.13 4.76
N ALA A 61 -3.79 13.70 6.02
CA ALA A 61 -2.67 13.52 6.92
C ALA A 61 -1.96 12.20 6.65
N THR A 62 -0.66 12.16 6.94
CA THR A 62 0.14 10.95 6.91
C THR A 62 -0.34 9.98 7.98
N ARG A 63 -0.50 8.70 7.61
CA ARG A 63 -0.80 7.63 8.57
C ARG A 63 0.47 7.19 9.28
N GLU A 64 0.33 6.93 10.56
CA GLU A 64 1.42 6.46 11.42
C GLU A 64 1.28 4.96 11.69
N TRP A 65 2.41 4.28 11.82
CA TRP A 65 2.42 2.87 12.21
C TRP A 65 2.11 2.72 13.69
N THR A 66 1.28 1.76 14.01
CA THR A 66 1.06 1.25 15.36
C THR A 66 0.94 -0.27 15.22
N ASP A 67 2.05 -0.97 15.45
CA ASP A 67 2.14 -2.42 15.23
C ASP A 67 1.81 -2.77 13.76
N ASP A 68 0.87 -3.69 13.50
CA ASP A 68 0.41 -4.03 12.15
C ASP A 68 -0.69 -3.09 11.63
N VAL A 69 -0.90 -1.92 12.24
CA VAL A 69 -2.00 -1.01 11.89
C VAL A 69 -1.50 0.38 11.55
N LEU A 70 -1.90 0.89 10.38
CA LEU A 70 -1.77 2.30 10.02
C LEU A 70 -2.93 3.11 10.58
N LYS A 71 -2.63 4.12 11.40
CA LYS A 71 -3.62 4.99 12.05
C LYS A 71 -3.46 6.44 11.56
N CYS A 72 -4.53 7.09 11.08
CA CYS A 72 -4.52 8.55 10.86
C CYS A 72 -4.73 9.26 12.21
N PRO A 73 -3.78 10.08 12.68
CA PRO A 73 -3.93 10.85 13.93
C PRO A 73 -5.06 11.90 13.85
N LYS A 74 -5.41 12.36 12.64
CA LYS A 74 -6.37 13.45 12.41
C LYS A 74 -7.84 13.02 12.30
N CYS A 75 -8.13 11.83 11.75
CA CYS A 75 -9.52 11.35 11.58
C CYS A 75 -9.81 9.99 12.24
N GLY A 76 -8.81 9.33 12.82
CA GLY A 76 -8.98 8.03 13.46
C GLY A 76 -9.17 6.85 12.49
N ALA A 77 -9.03 7.05 11.18
CA ALA A 77 -9.06 5.95 10.22
C ALA A 77 -7.92 4.96 10.52
N THR A 78 -8.26 3.68 10.60
CA THR A 78 -7.32 2.58 10.81
C THR A 78 -7.32 1.68 9.59
N LEU A 79 -6.14 1.21 9.22
CA LEU A 79 -5.94 0.31 8.10
C LEU A 79 -4.97 -0.78 8.54
N LYS A 80 -5.39 -2.05 8.49
CA LYS A 80 -4.57 -3.18 8.93
C LYS A 80 -3.65 -3.65 7.80
N TYR A 81 -2.42 -3.98 8.14
CA TYR A 81 -1.45 -4.57 7.23
C TYR A 81 -1.67 -6.08 7.15
N GLU A 82 -1.89 -6.61 5.94
CA GLU A 82 -2.12 -8.04 5.73
C GLU A 82 -0.81 -8.81 5.45
N ARG A 83 0.00 -9.01 6.50
CA ARG A 83 1.14 -9.95 6.46
C ARG A 83 0.59 -11.38 6.26
N LYS A 84 0.82 -12.01 5.10
CA LYS A 84 0.68 -13.46 4.93
C LYS A 84 2.05 -14.05 4.69
#